data_AF-A0AAV5DP11-F1
#
_entry.id   AF-A0AAV5DP11-F1
#
_cell.length_a   1.000
_cell.length_b   1.000
_cell.length_c   1.000
_cell.angle_alpha   90.00
_cell.angle_beta   90.00
_cell.angle_gamma   90.00
#
_symmetry.space_group_name_H-M   'P 1'
#
loop_
_entity.id
_entity.type
_entity.pdbx_description
1 polymer ?
#
loop_
_entity_poly.entity_id
_entity_poly.type
_entity_poly.pdbx_seq_one_letter_code
_entity_poly.pdbx_strand_id
1 'polypeptide(L)' 'MVEATNGLHREGINTLVILGAWMLWNHRNGCVFDGAVPSLASLLVTTGEERRLWTMAGARGLNLLPAPLPGV' A
#
# COMPACT_ATOMS: atom_id res chain seq x y z
N MET A 1 26.01 11.29 9.48
CA MET A 1 25.29 10.48 8.48
C MET A 1 24.09 9.70 9.07
N VAL A 2 23.93 9.61 10.40
CA VAL A 2 22.83 8.85 11.05
C VAL A 2 21.52 9.66 11.18
N GLU A 3 21.57 10.99 11.26
CA GLU A 3 20.35 11.81 11.42
C GLU A 3 19.46 11.88 10.16
N ALA A 4 20.06 11.90 8.97
CA ALA A 4 19.30 11.96 7.71
C ALA A 4 18.44 10.70 7.50
N THR A 5 18.88 9.56 8.03
CA THR A 5 18.17 8.28 7.92
C THR A 5 16.86 8.30 8.70
N ASN A 6 16.81 8.98 9.85
CA ASN A 6 15.63 9.01 10.71
C ASN A 6 14.48 9.87 10.14
N GLY A 7 14.84 10.97 9.46
CA GLY A 7 13.88 11.83 8.75
C GLY A 7 13.25 11.12 7.55
N LEU A 8 14.08 10.53 6.70
CA LEU A 8 13.66 9.75 5.54
C LEU A 8 12.83 8.51 5.93
N HIS A 9 13.19 7.83 7.02
CA HIS A 9 12.41 6.71 7.55
C HIS A 9 11.03 7.16 8.06
N ARG A 10 10.94 8.29 8.78
CA ARG A 10 9.64 8.81 9.24
C ARG A 10 8.75 9.20 8.07
N GLU A 11 9.31 9.86 7.07
CA GLU A 11 8.58 10.27 5.87
C GLU A 11 8.12 9.06 5.04
N GLY A 12 8.98 8.06 4.87
CA GLY A 12 8.62 6.79 4.22
C GLY A 12 7.51 6.03 4.96
N ILE A 13 7.55 5.99 6.30
CA ILE A 13 6.51 5.39 7.13
C ILE A 13 5.19 6.17 7.00
N ASN A 14 5.23 7.50 6.98
CA ASN A 14 4.03 8.32 6.79
C ASN A 14 3.37 8.04 5.43
N THR A 15 4.16 7.94 4.36
CA THR A 15 3.65 7.57 3.03
C THR A 15 3.03 6.17 3.05
N LEU A 16 3.68 5.21 3.72
CA LEU A 16 3.16 3.86 3.94
C LEU A 16 1.80 3.85 4.62
N VAL A 17 1.66 4.61 5.71
CA VAL A 17 0.42 4.70 6.49
C VAL A 17 -0.69 5.34 5.66
N ILE A 18 -0.40 6.42 4.94
CA ILE A 18 -1.38 7.10 4.08
C ILE A 18 -1.84 6.17 2.95
N LEU A 19 -0.92 5.46 2.29
CA LEU A 19 -1.25 4.49 1.25
C LEU A 19 -2.06 3.32 1.80
N GLY A 20 -1.68 2.79 2.96
CA GLY A 20 -2.42 1.73 3.65
C GLY A 20 -3.86 2.14 3.96
N ALA A 21 -4.04 3.35 4.49
CA ALA A 21 -5.37 3.92 4.77
C ALA A 21 -6.19 4.15 3.49
N TRP A 22 -5.56 4.66 2.43
CA TRP A 22 -6.21 4.89 1.13
C TRP A 22 -6.69 3.58 0.49
N MET A 23 -5.87 2.53 0.49
CA MET A 23 -6.25 1.22 -0.04
C MET A 23 -7.40 0.59 0.75
N LEU A 24 -7.37 0.68 2.08
CA LEU A 24 -8.45 0.18 2.93
C LEU A 24 -9.76 0.92 2.67
N TRP A 25 -9.69 2.24 2.50
CA TRP A 25 -10.85 3.07 2.13
C TRP A 25 -11.44 2.65 0.79
N ASN A 26 -10.60 2.43 -0.22
CA ASN A 26 -11.05 2.04 -1.56
C ASN A 26 -11.73 0.66 -1.55
N HIS A 27 -11.15 -0.32 -0.85
CA HIS A 27 -11.73 -1.65 -0.68
C HIS A 27 -13.05 -1.62 0.07
N ARG A 28 -13.14 -0.84 1.16
CA ARG A 28 -14.41 -0.64 1.88
C ARG A 28 -15.47 -0.06 0.96
N ASN A 29 -15.11 0.91 0.12
CA ASN A 29 -16.03 1.50 -0.84
C ASN A 29 -16.49 0.47 -1.88
N GLY A 30 -15.60 -0.34 -2.45
CA GLY A 30 -16.02 -1.42 -3.36
C GLY A 30 -16.97 -2.43 -2.68
N CYS A 31 -16.76 -2.75 -1.41
CA CYS A 31 -17.68 -3.61 -0.66
C CYS A 31 -19.07 -2.98 -0.47
N VAL A 32 -19.11 -1.66 -0.21
CA VAL A 32 -20.36 -0.93 0.08
C VAL A 32 -21.12 -0.58 -1.21
N PHE A 33 -20.42 -0.17 -2.27
CA PHE A 33 -21.03 0.31 -3.51
C PHE A 33 -21.24 -0.79 -4.54
N ASP A 34 -20.30 -1.74 -4.67
CA ASP A 34 -20.35 -2.79 -5.68
C ASP A 34 -20.80 -4.15 -5.11
N GLY A 35 -21.10 -4.22 -3.81
CA GLY A 35 -21.47 -5.46 -3.12
C GLY A 35 -20.34 -6.48 -3.05
N ALA A 36 -19.09 -6.04 -3.23
CA ALA A 36 -17.92 -6.92 -3.15
C ALA A 36 -17.81 -7.55 -1.75
N VAL A 37 -17.40 -8.82 -1.69
CA VAL A 37 -17.19 -9.50 -0.41
C VAL A 37 -15.92 -8.96 0.24
N PRO A 38 -15.97 -8.55 1.52
CA PRO A 38 -14.78 -8.10 2.23
C PRO A 38 -13.78 -9.26 2.33
N SER A 39 -12.68 -9.17 1.56
CA SER A 39 -11.62 -10.17 1.54
C SER A 39 -10.27 -9.50 1.69
N LEU A 40 -9.56 -9.85 2.76
CA LEU A 40 -8.18 -9.40 2.98
C LEU A 40 -7.26 -9.92 1.87
N ALA A 41 -7.46 -11.16 1.41
CA ALA A 41 -6.69 -11.70 0.29
C ALA A 41 -6.90 -10.88 -0.99
N SER A 42 -8.14 -10.48 -1.27
CA SER A 42 -8.45 -9.64 -2.43
C SER A 42 -7.85 -8.24 -2.29
N LEU A 43 -7.89 -7.65 -1.09
CA LEU A 43 -7.21 -6.38 -0.81
C LEU A 43 -5.71 -6.48 -1.13
N LEU A 44 -5.04 -7.52 -0.62
CA LEU A 44 -3.59 -7.70 -0.79
C LEU A 44 -3.17 -7.90 -2.25
N VAL A 45 -3.96 -8.65 -3.03
CA VAL A 45 -3.72 -8.84 -4.46
C VAL A 45 -3.87 -7.53 -5.23
N THR A 46 -4.97 -6.79 -4.99
CA THR A 46 -5.20 -5.50 -5.65
C THR A 46 -4.14 -4.47 -5.27
N THR A 47 -3.73 -4.44 -4.00
CA THR A 47 -2.61 -3.63 -3.51
C THR A 47 -1.29 -3.98 -4.21
N GLY A 48 -1.03 -5.26 -4.47
CA GLY A 48 0.14 -5.71 -5.22
C GLY A 48 0.15 -5.19 -6.66
N GLU A 49 -0.98 -5.29 -7.35
CA GLU A 49 -1.14 -4.78 -8.72
C GLU A 49 -1.07 -3.26 -8.79
N GLU A 50 -1.72 -2.54 -7.87
CA GLU A 50 -1.59 -1.09 -7.79
C GLU A 50 -0.14 -0.70 -7.56
N ARG A 51 0.54 -1.29 -6.57
CA ARG A 51 1.96 -1.00 -6.32
C ARG A 51 2.81 -1.17 -7.58
N ARG A 52 2.55 -2.20 -8.38
CA ARG A 52 3.23 -2.44 -9.66
C ARG A 52 2.96 -1.33 -10.67
N LEU A 53 1.71 -0.92 -10.83
CA LEU A 53 1.30 0.18 -11.72
C LEU A 53 1.94 1.52 -11.31
N TRP A 54 1.93 1.84 -10.02
CA TRP A 54 2.53 3.07 -9.51
C TRP A 54 4.07 3.06 -9.65
N THR A 55 4.70 1.91 -9.49
CA THR A 55 6.13 1.74 -9.76
C THR A 55 6.45 1.98 -11.24
N MET A 56 5.62 1.45 -12.14
CA MET A 56 5.73 1.71 -13.59
C MET A 56 5.50 3.18 -13.93
N ALA A 57 4.63 3.88 -13.20
CA ALA A 57 4.39 5.32 -13.32
C ALA A 57 5.50 6.19 -12.69
N GLY A 58 6.54 5.60 -12.12
CA GLY A 58 7.73 6.30 -11.60
C GLY A 58 7.74 6.55 -10.09
N ALA A 59 6.78 6.03 -9.33
CA ALA A 59 6.77 6.09 -7.87
C ALA A 59 7.75 5.06 -7.26
N ARG A 60 9.05 5.29 -7.46
CA ARG A 60 10.14 4.35 -7.08
C ARG A 60 10.21 4.06 -5.57
N GLY A 61 9.67 4.94 -4.73
CA GLY A 61 9.60 4.77 -3.27
C GLY A 61 8.73 3.59 -2.83
N LEU A 62 7.85 3.07 -3.70
CA LEU A 62 7.00 1.91 -3.44
C LEU A 62 7.76 0.56 -3.47
N ASN A 63 8.92 0.52 -4.11
CA ASN A 63 9.80 -0.67 -4.11
C ASN A 63 10.45 -0.93 -2.74
N LEU A 64 10.49 0.08 -1.87
CA LEU A 64 11.02 -0.05 -0.51
C LEU A 64 10.01 -0.67 0.44
N LEU A 65 8.76 -0.84 0.01
CA LEU A 65 7.70 -1.43 0.82
C LEU A 65 7.77 -2.94 0.67
N PRO A 66 7.95 -3.72 1.75
CA PRO A 66 7.89 -5.16 1.67
C PRO A 66 6.55 -5.59 1.06
N ALA A 67 6.60 -6.57 0.16
CA ALA A 67 5.39 -7.19 -0.37
C ALA A 67 4.56 -7.71 0.81
N PRO A 68 3.22 -7.56 0.80
CA PRO A 68 2.41 -8.27 1.78
C PRO A 68 2.65 -9.75 1.54
N LEU A 69 3.23 -10.43 2.53
CA LEU A 69 3.51 -11.85 2.43
C LEU A 69 2.17 -12.60 2.27
N PRO A 70 1.99 -13.38 1.20
CA PRO A 70 0.82 -14.24 1.09
C PRO A 70 1.01 -15.41 2.07
N GLY A 71 0.32 -15.34 3.20
CA GLY A 71 0.23 -16.45 4.15
C GLY A 71 1.13 -16.35 5.38
N VAL A 72 0.65 -15.61 6.38
CA VAL A 72 0.64 -15.96 7.82
C VAL A 72 -0.73 -15.56 8.35
#